data_AF-A0A2U9SWN8-F1
#
_entry.id   AF-A0A2U9SWN8-F1
#
_cell.length_a   1.000
_cell.length_b   1.000
_cell.length_c   1.000
_cell.angle_alpha   90.00
_cell.angle_beta   90.00
_cell.angle_gamma   90.00
#
_symmetry.space_group_name_H-M   'P 1'
#
loop_
_entity.id
_entity.type
_entity.pdbx_description
1 polymer ?
#
loop_
_entity_poly.entity_id
_entity_poly.type
_entity_poly.pdbx_seq_one_letter_code
_entity_poly.pdbx_strand_id
1 'polypeptide(L)'
;MNAPVITALASYVPRTVAVHRECGIEPTHGAPIRSGWHAWVASWQADYAPNTTKNAAATRRAAADRAPDESRCVPVERDTDLSGLAAKVAQTICAARPASAAPINIAMFCHSSLNEHVSTTTAGRLRAVIGTPCFPFSISQQQGASTFTALQLASDLLIAEPAIHTILIVAAEKWCPPFSRWTDQGIVQGDAAGAILVERSRPTACGLVVIDARASRLHRFAPPAPLSSLDIRTDWVPALQSTIDAILLRHALQPNDLDTVVGAGIDPQLDEAISRHLSRRVVEFSDRHRAHLGAAEPIVRLANALESHDLSVCDRILTWSIGMGGFVGCALFESHGRPLLYLNPP
;
A
#
# COMPACT_ATOMS: atom_id res chain seq x y z
N MET A 1 3.43 -2.91 29.79
CA MET A 1 4.08 -2.48 28.54
C MET A 1 3.08 -1.65 27.74
N ASN A 2 3.50 -0.48 27.25
CA ASN A 2 2.68 0.40 26.42
C ASN A 2 2.71 -0.04 24.96
N ALA A 3 2.35 -1.28 24.68
CA ALA A 3 2.44 -1.81 23.32
C ALA A 3 1.40 -1.12 22.41
N PRO A 4 1.75 -0.77 21.16
CA PRO A 4 0.79 -0.30 20.17
C PRO A 4 -0.18 -1.42 19.80
N VAL A 5 -1.49 -1.13 19.76
CA VAL A 5 -2.55 -2.10 19.42
C VAL A 5 -3.39 -1.53 18.30
N ILE A 6 -3.59 -2.30 17.24
CA ILE A 6 -4.58 -2.01 16.21
C ILE A 6 -5.95 -2.40 16.75
N THR A 7 -6.82 -1.43 16.96
CA THR A 7 -8.16 -1.63 17.54
C THR A 7 -9.27 -1.56 16.50
N ALA A 8 -9.01 -0.95 15.34
CA ALA A 8 -9.94 -0.95 14.21
C ALA A 8 -9.21 -0.90 12.86
N LEU A 9 -9.83 -1.53 11.86
CA LEU A 9 -9.46 -1.42 10.46
C LEU A 9 -10.70 -1.06 9.63
N ALA A 10 -10.51 -0.21 8.62
CA ALA A 10 -11.49 0.00 7.57
C ALA A 10 -10.85 -0.25 6.21
N SER A 11 -11.61 -0.83 5.29
CA SER A 11 -11.18 -0.98 3.90
C SER A 11 -12.32 -0.62 2.94
N TYR A 12 -11.93 -0.10 1.78
CA TYR A 12 -12.82 0.15 0.67
C TYR A 12 -12.11 -0.15 -0.64
N VAL A 13 -12.69 -1.08 -1.40
CA VAL A 13 -12.27 -1.42 -2.76
C VAL A 13 -13.49 -1.15 -3.66
N PRO A 14 -13.40 -0.27 -4.66
CA PRO A 14 -14.50 0.03 -5.56
C PRO A 14 -14.79 -1.13 -6.51
N ARG A 15 -15.87 -1.00 -7.29
CA ARG A 15 -16.24 -1.99 -8.31
C ARG A 15 -15.15 -2.17 -9.34
N THR A 16 -15.02 -3.40 -9.82
CA THR A 16 -14.09 -3.71 -10.89
C THR A 16 -14.66 -3.41 -12.25
N VAL A 17 -13.81 -2.89 -13.13
CA VAL A 17 -14.12 -2.61 -14.54
C VAL A 17 -13.03 -3.20 -15.41
N ALA A 18 -13.38 -3.56 -16.65
CA ALA A 18 -12.39 -3.98 -17.62
C ALA A 18 -11.52 -2.78 -18.01
N VAL A 19 -10.21 -2.93 -17.83
CA VAL A 19 -9.19 -1.97 -18.26
C VAL A 19 -8.34 -2.65 -19.32
N HIS A 20 -8.25 -2.04 -20.48
CA HIS A 20 -7.39 -2.50 -21.58
C HIS A 20 -6.00 -1.92 -21.41
N ARG A 21 -4.98 -2.67 -21.86
CA ARG A 21 -3.63 -2.15 -21.97
C ARG A 21 -3.55 -1.21 -23.16
N GLU A 22 -3.75 0.08 -22.93
CA GLU A 22 -3.52 1.09 -23.97
C GLU A 22 -2.02 1.11 -24.34
N CYS A 23 -1.73 1.13 -25.65
CA CYS A 23 -0.37 1.19 -26.19
C CYS A 23 0.25 2.56 -25.92
N GLY A 24 0.79 2.74 -24.72
CA GLY A 24 1.47 3.95 -24.31
C GLY A 24 0.50 5.10 -24.02
N ILE A 25 1.02 6.10 -23.33
CA ILE A 25 0.41 7.43 -23.34
C ILE A 25 0.46 7.86 -24.81
N GLU A 26 -0.64 7.74 -25.56
CA GLU A 26 -0.72 8.47 -26.82
C GLU A 26 -0.47 9.93 -26.44
N PRO A 27 0.58 10.58 -26.98
CA PRO A 27 0.61 12.02 -26.93
C PRO A 27 -0.62 12.42 -27.73
N THR A 28 -1.69 12.78 -27.04
CA THR A 28 -2.82 13.48 -27.63
C THR A 28 -2.22 14.77 -28.16
N HIS A 29 -1.74 14.74 -29.39
CA HIS A 29 -1.44 15.91 -30.21
C HIS A 29 -2.78 16.54 -30.61
N GLY A 30 -3.65 16.81 -29.63
CA GLY A 30 -4.68 17.82 -29.75
C GLY A 30 -3.98 19.18 -29.83
N ALA A 31 -4.50 20.06 -30.67
CA ALA A 31 -3.93 21.38 -30.95
C ALA A 31 -3.47 22.08 -29.65
N PRO A 32 -2.28 22.69 -29.62
CA PRO A 32 -1.67 23.15 -28.39
C PRO A 32 -2.43 24.36 -27.83
N ILE A 33 -3.27 24.13 -26.82
CA ILE A 33 -3.56 25.18 -25.86
C ILE A 33 -2.29 25.31 -25.03
N ARG A 34 -1.48 26.32 -25.32
CA ARG A 34 -0.24 26.64 -24.59
C ARG A 34 -0.58 27.06 -23.16
N SER A 35 -0.84 26.09 -22.29
CA SER A 35 -0.90 26.29 -20.84
C SER A 35 0.50 26.07 -20.24
N GLY A 36 0.76 26.69 -19.08
CA GLY A 36 2.03 26.54 -18.35
C GLY A 36 2.38 25.07 -18.03
N TRP A 37 1.40 24.17 -18.06
CA TRP A 37 1.60 22.72 -17.92
C TRP A 37 2.49 22.13 -19.02
N HIS A 38 2.35 22.55 -20.29
CA HIS A 38 3.20 22.06 -21.37
C HIS A 38 4.65 22.52 -21.21
N ALA A 39 4.87 23.75 -20.73
CA ALA A 39 6.22 24.25 -20.46
C ALA A 39 6.88 23.51 -19.30
N TRP A 40 6.10 23.20 -18.25
CA TRP A 40 6.56 22.39 -17.12
C TRP A 40 6.86 20.94 -17.56
N VAL A 41 5.97 20.26 -18.29
CA VAL A 41 6.26 18.91 -18.80
C VAL A 41 7.46 18.90 -19.76
N ALA A 42 7.59 19.90 -20.63
CA ALA A 42 8.74 20.02 -21.54
C ALA A 42 10.06 20.27 -20.80
N SER A 43 10.05 20.99 -19.66
CA SER A 43 11.26 21.21 -18.87
C SER A 43 11.74 19.92 -18.20
N TRP A 44 10.83 18.99 -17.87
CA TRP A 44 11.17 17.66 -17.35
C TRP A 44 11.56 16.67 -18.45
N GLN A 45 11.03 16.82 -19.67
CA GLN A 45 11.36 15.92 -20.78
C GLN A 45 12.83 15.97 -21.21
N ALA A 46 13.52 17.11 -21.06
CA ALA A 46 14.94 17.21 -21.38
C ALA A 46 15.83 16.31 -20.49
N ASP A 47 15.42 16.10 -19.24
CA ASP A 47 16.18 15.32 -18.26
C ASP A 47 15.82 13.82 -18.26
N TYR A 48 14.67 13.46 -18.87
CA TYR A 48 14.15 12.08 -18.92
C TYR A 48 14.00 11.49 -20.33
N ALA A 49 14.33 12.24 -21.38
CA ALA A 49 14.31 11.70 -22.73
C ALA A 49 15.36 10.58 -22.89
N PRO A 50 14.99 9.34 -23.24
CA PRO A 50 15.96 8.31 -23.55
C PRO A 50 16.78 8.76 -24.76
N ASN A 51 18.11 8.72 -24.62
CA ASN A 51 19.07 8.99 -25.69
C ASN A 51 18.61 8.39 -27.03
N THR A 52 18.32 9.28 -27.98
CA THR A 52 18.24 9.10 -29.44
C THR A 52 17.83 7.72 -29.97
N THR A 53 16.60 7.71 -30.45
CA THR A 53 15.91 6.73 -31.30
C THR A 53 16.62 6.46 -32.64
N LYS A 54 17.52 5.49 -32.69
CA LYS A 54 17.78 4.74 -33.94
C LYS A 54 17.54 3.23 -33.83
N ASN A 55 17.63 2.63 -32.64
CA ASN A 55 17.36 1.20 -32.44
C ASN A 55 15.95 0.89 -31.91
N ALA A 56 15.25 1.86 -31.30
CA ALA A 56 13.93 1.61 -30.69
C ALA A 56 12.79 1.40 -31.70
N ALA A 57 12.89 1.96 -32.92
CA ALA A 57 11.83 1.82 -33.93
C ALA A 57 11.72 0.40 -34.50
N ALA A 58 12.84 -0.33 -34.57
CA ALA A 58 12.87 -1.72 -35.02
C ALA A 58 12.31 -2.67 -33.95
N THR A 59 12.58 -2.41 -32.66
CA THR A 59 12.05 -3.22 -31.55
C THR A 59 10.56 -2.96 -31.31
N ARG A 60 10.07 -1.73 -31.53
CA ARG A 60 8.66 -1.35 -31.32
C ARG A 60 7.73 -1.93 -32.38
N ARG A 61 8.17 -2.06 -33.64
CA ARG A 61 7.41 -2.77 -34.69
C ARG A 61 7.32 -4.27 -34.45
N ALA A 62 8.36 -4.90 -33.89
CA ALA A 62 8.32 -6.33 -33.58
C ALA A 62 7.49 -6.66 -32.31
N ALA A 63 7.34 -5.71 -31.38
CA ALA A 63 6.54 -5.89 -30.16
C ALA A 63 5.04 -5.56 -30.34
N ALA A 64 4.70 -4.67 -31.28
CA ALA A 64 3.31 -4.29 -31.58
C ALA A 64 2.52 -5.41 -32.29
N ASP A 65 3.19 -6.32 -33.01
CA ASP A 65 2.52 -7.37 -33.79
C ASP A 65 2.16 -8.64 -32.98
N ARG A 66 2.37 -8.67 -31.65
CA ARG A 66 2.14 -9.89 -30.84
C ARG A 66 1.60 -9.74 -29.41
N ALA A 67 1.21 -8.55 -28.96
CA ALA A 67 0.52 -8.46 -27.66
C ALA A 67 -0.98 -8.71 -27.87
N PRO A 68 -1.58 -9.77 -27.31
CA PRO A 68 -3.04 -9.86 -27.27
C PRO A 68 -3.60 -8.63 -26.55
N ASP A 69 -4.83 -8.23 -26.90
CA ASP A 69 -5.62 -7.22 -26.20
C ASP A 69 -5.84 -7.69 -24.75
N GLU A 70 -4.88 -7.35 -23.88
CA GLU A 70 -4.87 -7.80 -22.50
C GLU A 70 -5.82 -6.92 -21.69
N SER A 71 -7.05 -7.38 -21.53
CA SER A 71 -8.03 -6.79 -20.62
C SER A 71 -7.88 -7.39 -19.22
N ARG A 72 -7.84 -6.55 -18.18
CA ARG A 72 -7.92 -7.00 -16.77
C ARG A 72 -9.08 -6.32 -16.05
N CYS A 73 -9.74 -7.05 -15.16
CA CYS A 73 -10.72 -6.47 -14.24
C CYS A 73 -9.99 -5.80 -13.08
N VAL A 74 -10.16 -4.48 -12.95
CA VAL A 74 -9.42 -3.63 -12.02
C VAL A 74 -10.41 -2.80 -11.20
N PRO A 75 -10.24 -2.68 -9.87
CA PRO A 75 -11.01 -1.73 -9.07
C PRO A 75 -10.78 -0.29 -9.54
N VAL A 76 -11.85 0.43 -9.91
CA VAL A 76 -11.76 1.80 -10.39
C VAL A 76 -12.79 2.68 -9.70
N GLU A 77 -12.32 3.72 -9.01
CA GLU A 77 -13.14 4.74 -8.39
C GLU A 77 -13.49 5.83 -9.40
N ARG A 78 -14.78 6.19 -9.49
CA ARG A 78 -15.31 7.15 -10.46
C ARG A 78 -15.94 8.39 -9.81
N ASP A 79 -16.44 8.25 -8.59
CA ASP A 79 -17.32 9.22 -7.96
C ASP A 79 -16.58 10.12 -6.96
N THR A 80 -15.36 9.75 -6.55
CA THR A 80 -14.59 10.54 -5.59
C THR A 80 -13.11 10.61 -5.93
N ASP A 81 -12.45 11.68 -5.52
CA ASP A 81 -11.00 11.90 -5.71
C ASP A 81 -10.16 11.08 -4.71
N LEU A 82 -8.83 11.06 -4.87
CA LEU A 82 -7.94 10.36 -3.94
C LEU A 82 -8.17 10.78 -2.48
N SER A 83 -8.36 12.09 -2.24
CA SER A 83 -8.60 12.57 -0.88
C SER A 83 -9.99 12.24 -0.36
N GLY A 84 -10.96 12.04 -1.22
CA GLY A 84 -12.29 11.54 -0.88
C GLY A 84 -12.27 10.06 -0.51
N LEU A 85 -11.50 9.23 -1.23
CA LEU A 85 -11.23 7.84 -0.84
C LEU A 85 -10.59 7.75 0.55
N ALA A 86 -9.55 8.54 0.79
CA ALA A 86 -8.89 8.61 2.10
C ALA A 86 -9.85 9.10 3.20
N ALA A 87 -10.64 10.14 2.91
CA ALA A 87 -11.64 10.67 3.84
C ALA A 87 -12.72 9.64 4.18
N LYS A 88 -13.17 8.83 3.20
CA LYS A 88 -14.22 7.82 3.40
C LYS A 88 -13.84 6.81 4.48
N VAL A 89 -12.67 6.16 4.36
CA VAL A 89 -12.22 5.17 5.36
C VAL A 89 -11.89 5.81 6.71
N ALA A 90 -11.37 7.03 6.73
CA ALA A 90 -11.13 7.78 7.96
C ALA A 90 -12.45 8.13 8.67
N GLN A 91 -13.46 8.59 7.93
CA GLN A 91 -14.80 8.88 8.45
C GLN A 91 -15.47 7.63 9.01
N THR A 92 -15.34 6.48 8.34
CA THR A 92 -15.87 5.21 8.85
C THR A 92 -15.34 4.89 10.25
N ILE A 93 -14.02 5.00 10.46
CA ILE A 93 -13.43 4.80 11.78
C ILE A 93 -13.90 5.88 12.76
N CYS A 94 -13.83 7.16 12.38
CA CYS A 94 -14.20 8.26 13.27
C CYS A 94 -15.66 8.21 13.72
N ALA A 95 -16.58 7.87 12.83
CA ALA A 95 -18.02 7.77 13.12
C ALA A 95 -18.35 6.61 14.07
N ALA A 96 -17.57 5.53 14.03
CA ALA A 96 -17.77 4.38 14.90
C ALA A 96 -17.04 4.49 16.26
N ARG A 97 -16.18 5.49 16.44
CA ARG A 97 -15.48 5.71 17.71
C ARG A 97 -16.47 6.19 18.79
N PRO A 98 -16.41 5.64 20.01
CA PRO A 98 -17.16 6.18 21.14
C PRO A 98 -16.84 7.66 21.37
N ALA A 99 -17.83 8.46 21.73
CA ALA A 99 -17.64 9.89 22.03
C ALA A 99 -16.66 10.14 23.20
N SER A 100 -16.48 9.14 24.07
CA SER A 100 -15.53 9.16 25.19
C SER A 100 -14.12 8.67 24.83
N ALA A 101 -13.89 8.23 23.60
CA ALA A 101 -12.58 7.75 23.17
C ALA A 101 -11.56 8.91 23.16
N ALA A 102 -10.29 8.58 23.38
CA ALA A 102 -9.22 9.58 23.28
C ALA A 102 -9.22 10.22 21.88
N PRO A 103 -8.90 11.51 21.73
CA PRO A 103 -8.84 12.10 20.41
C PRO A 103 -7.69 11.50 19.59
N ILE A 104 -7.85 11.46 18.27
CA ILE A 104 -6.78 11.05 17.35
C ILE A 104 -5.73 12.16 17.34
N ASN A 105 -4.50 11.85 17.76
CA ASN A 105 -3.42 12.82 17.89
C ASN A 105 -2.66 13.01 16.58
N ILE A 106 -2.51 11.96 15.78
CA ILE A 106 -1.75 11.97 14.53
C ILE A 106 -2.54 11.26 13.43
N ALA A 107 -2.50 11.81 12.22
CA ALA A 107 -2.94 11.14 11.01
C ALA A 107 -1.77 10.97 10.03
N MET A 108 -1.49 9.73 9.63
CA MET A 108 -0.48 9.42 8.63
C MET A 108 -1.17 9.03 7.33
N PHE A 109 -0.87 9.72 6.24
CA PHE A 109 -1.42 9.41 4.91
C PHE A 109 -0.40 8.70 4.01
N CYS A 110 -0.64 7.43 3.72
CA CYS A 110 0.18 6.58 2.86
C CYS A 110 -0.34 6.60 1.42
N HIS A 111 0.50 7.00 0.45
CA HIS A 111 0.10 7.03 -0.96
C HIS A 111 1.29 7.02 -1.92
N SER A 112 1.05 6.65 -3.18
CA SER A 112 2.04 6.79 -4.26
C SER A 112 1.47 7.51 -5.48
N SER A 113 0.16 7.41 -5.71
CA SER A 113 -0.57 8.23 -6.66
C SER A 113 -0.67 9.69 -6.20
N LEU A 114 -0.82 10.58 -7.17
CA LEU A 114 -1.07 12.00 -6.92
C LEU A 114 -2.57 12.21 -6.71
N ASN A 115 -2.89 13.17 -5.85
CA ASN A 115 -4.24 13.71 -5.82
C ASN A 115 -4.49 14.49 -7.11
N GLU A 116 -5.68 14.34 -7.67
CA GLU A 116 -6.14 15.05 -8.87
C GLU A 116 -6.14 16.58 -8.69
N HIS A 117 -6.21 17.04 -7.44
CA HIS A 117 -6.11 18.44 -7.03
C HIS A 117 -4.74 18.70 -6.38
N VAL A 118 -3.71 18.93 -7.20
CA VAL A 118 -2.30 19.11 -6.78
C VAL A 118 -2.10 20.23 -5.74
N SER A 119 -2.92 21.28 -5.76
CA SER A 119 -2.85 22.38 -4.78
C SER A 119 -3.46 22.02 -3.41
N THR A 120 -4.04 20.83 -3.27
CA THR A 120 -4.68 20.37 -2.03
C THR A 120 -3.81 19.36 -1.30
N THR A 121 -3.95 19.32 0.02
CA THR A 121 -3.25 18.37 0.88
C THR A 121 -4.24 17.32 1.39
N THR A 122 -4.10 16.08 0.92
CA THR A 122 -4.92 14.96 1.41
C THR A 122 -4.76 14.77 2.92
N ALA A 123 -3.53 14.87 3.44
CA ALA A 123 -3.28 14.82 4.88
C ALA A 123 -4.00 15.95 5.62
N GLY A 124 -3.98 17.18 5.08
CA GLY A 124 -4.74 18.31 5.63
C GLY A 124 -6.25 18.07 5.62
N ARG A 125 -6.80 17.45 4.57
CA ARG A 125 -8.21 17.03 4.51
C ARG A 125 -8.53 15.99 5.58
N LEU A 126 -7.64 15.04 5.85
CA LEU A 126 -7.82 14.08 6.95
C LEU A 126 -7.93 14.78 8.31
N ARG A 127 -7.12 15.80 8.58
CA ARG A 127 -7.28 16.60 9.81
C ARG A 127 -8.65 17.28 9.88
N ALA A 128 -9.17 17.79 8.77
CA ALA A 128 -10.51 18.38 8.74
C ALA A 128 -11.61 17.35 9.04
N VAL A 129 -11.44 16.11 8.58
CA VAL A 129 -12.34 14.98 8.86
C VAL A 129 -12.25 14.52 10.33
N ILE A 130 -11.04 14.43 10.86
CA ILE A 130 -10.77 13.88 12.20
C ILE A 130 -11.05 14.91 13.31
N GLY A 131 -10.77 16.19 13.05
CA GLY A 131 -10.86 17.26 14.03
C GLY A 131 -9.56 17.50 14.81
N THR A 132 -9.60 18.46 15.74
CA THR A 132 -8.48 18.78 16.63
C THR A 132 -8.36 17.76 17.77
N PRO A 133 -7.14 17.42 18.24
CA PRO A 133 -5.85 18.08 18.03
C PRO A 133 -4.98 17.45 16.92
N CYS A 134 -5.55 16.71 15.97
CA CYS A 134 -4.83 15.88 15.01
C CYS A 134 -3.73 16.62 14.22
N PHE A 135 -2.50 16.09 14.25
CA PHE A 135 -1.37 16.48 13.39
C PHE A 135 -1.28 15.54 12.17
N PRO A 136 -1.53 16.03 10.95
CA PRO A 136 -1.47 15.20 9.75
C PRO A 136 -0.15 15.30 9.00
N PHE A 137 0.36 14.20 8.47
CA PHE A 137 1.46 14.18 7.50
C PHE A 137 1.37 12.99 6.55
N SER A 138 2.19 13.00 5.49
CA SER A 138 2.20 11.95 4.46
C SER A 138 3.46 11.10 4.51
N ILE A 139 3.30 9.81 4.20
CA ILE A 139 4.35 8.84 3.92
C ILE A 139 4.12 8.40 2.48
N SER A 140 5.07 8.65 1.58
CA SER A 140 4.81 8.47 0.15
C SER A 140 5.91 7.73 -0.59
N GLN A 141 5.60 7.31 -1.82
CA GLN A 141 6.53 6.73 -2.79
C GLN A 141 7.11 5.37 -2.40
N GLN A 142 6.48 4.68 -1.45
CA GLN A 142 6.85 3.31 -1.05
C GLN A 142 5.73 2.29 -1.38
N GLN A 143 4.64 2.69 -2.03
CA GLN A 143 3.48 1.83 -2.36
C GLN A 143 3.09 0.92 -1.19
N GLY A 144 2.95 -0.39 -1.39
CA GLY A 144 2.60 -1.35 -0.34
C GLY A 144 3.56 -1.35 0.85
N ALA A 145 4.81 -0.89 0.71
CA ALA A 145 5.72 -0.77 1.83
C ALA A 145 5.41 0.44 2.75
N SER A 146 4.68 1.45 2.27
CA SER A 146 4.37 2.70 3.01
C SER A 146 3.64 2.43 4.33
N THR A 147 2.77 1.42 4.37
CA THR A 147 1.99 1.07 5.55
C THR A 147 2.87 0.52 6.67
N PHE A 148 3.96 -0.20 6.34
CA PHE A 148 4.89 -0.71 7.36
C PHE A 148 5.78 0.40 7.91
N THR A 149 6.20 1.35 7.08
CA THR A 149 6.85 2.58 7.56
C THR A 149 5.94 3.35 8.51
N ALA A 150 4.64 3.45 8.19
CA ALA A 150 3.67 4.11 9.04
C ALA A 150 3.46 3.37 10.37
N LEU A 151 3.37 2.04 10.36
CA LEU A 151 3.24 1.23 11.58
C LEU A 151 4.50 1.33 12.46
N GLN A 152 5.69 1.36 11.84
CA GLN A 152 6.94 1.55 12.56
C GLN A 152 6.95 2.92 13.26
N LEU A 153 6.67 4.00 12.51
CA LEU A 153 6.59 5.35 13.06
C LEU A 153 5.49 5.47 14.13
N ALA A 154 4.34 4.84 13.94
CA ALA A 154 3.26 4.85 14.92
C ALA A 154 3.69 4.17 16.23
N SER A 155 4.39 3.04 16.13
CA SER A 155 4.94 2.32 17.28
C SER A 155 5.96 3.17 18.02
N ASP A 156 6.92 3.73 17.28
CA ASP A 156 7.99 4.57 17.85
C ASP A 156 7.42 5.82 18.52
N LEU A 157 6.44 6.49 17.90
CA LEU A 157 5.78 7.68 18.46
C LEU A 157 4.96 7.35 19.70
N LEU A 158 4.21 6.25 19.71
CA LEU A 158 3.50 5.81 20.90
C LEU A 158 4.48 5.43 22.03
N ILE A 159 5.67 4.93 21.73
CA ILE A 159 6.68 4.65 22.77
C ILE A 159 7.32 5.95 23.27
N ALA A 160 7.74 6.83 22.37
CA ALA A 160 8.53 8.02 22.68
C ALA A 160 7.70 9.15 23.30
N GLU A 161 6.42 9.29 22.93
CA GLU A 161 5.59 10.44 23.31
C GLU A 161 4.39 10.01 24.17
N PRO A 162 4.48 10.14 25.51
CA PRO A 162 3.40 9.71 26.43
C PRO A 162 2.07 10.43 26.20
N ALA A 163 2.09 11.65 25.67
CA ALA A 163 0.89 12.44 25.36
C ALA A 163 0.12 11.89 24.14
N ILE A 164 0.78 11.11 23.28
CA ILE A 164 0.15 10.48 22.11
C ILE A 164 -0.51 9.17 22.55
N HIS A 165 -1.79 9.04 22.24
CA HIS A 165 -2.60 7.88 22.62
C HIS A 165 -3.18 7.15 21.42
N THR A 166 -3.47 7.89 20.35
CA THR A 166 -4.19 7.36 19.19
C THR A 166 -3.61 7.94 17.91
N ILE A 167 -3.27 7.06 16.96
CA ILE A 167 -2.74 7.38 15.64
C ILE A 167 -3.64 6.72 14.60
N LEU A 168 -4.06 7.48 13.60
CA LEU A 168 -4.78 6.96 12.44
C LEU A 168 -3.85 6.89 11.24
N ILE A 169 -3.61 5.68 10.73
CA ILE A 169 -2.91 5.47 9.46
C ILE A 169 -3.98 5.30 8.39
N VAL A 170 -3.91 6.10 7.33
CA VAL A 170 -4.83 6.04 6.19
C VAL A 170 -3.99 5.82 4.95
N ALA A 171 -4.30 4.80 4.15
CA ALA A 171 -3.67 4.57 2.87
C ALA A 171 -4.70 4.66 1.76
N ALA A 172 -4.38 5.32 0.66
CA ALA A 172 -5.26 5.33 -0.51
C ALA A 172 -4.45 5.42 -1.80
N GLU A 173 -5.00 4.84 -2.85
CA GLU A 173 -4.48 4.96 -4.21
C GLU A 173 -5.63 5.22 -5.18
N LYS A 174 -5.37 6.13 -6.12
CA LYS A 174 -6.27 6.38 -7.25
C LYS A 174 -5.47 6.71 -8.49
N TRP A 175 -5.58 5.87 -9.50
CA TRP A 175 -4.84 6.00 -10.74
C TRP A 175 -5.73 6.60 -11.82
N CYS A 176 -5.60 7.89 -12.05
CA CYS A 176 -6.36 8.60 -13.08
C CYS A 176 -5.46 9.01 -14.26
N PRO A 177 -6.03 9.17 -15.47
CA PRO A 177 -5.35 9.86 -16.55
C PRO A 177 -4.79 11.22 -16.09
N PRO A 178 -3.59 11.62 -16.55
CA PRO A 178 -2.78 11.00 -17.60
C PRO A 178 -1.85 9.88 -17.11
N PHE A 179 -1.94 9.44 -15.86
CA PHE A 179 -1.07 8.39 -15.32
C PHE A 179 -1.58 7.00 -15.70
N SER A 180 -0.69 6.19 -16.28
CA SER A 180 -1.00 4.80 -16.64
C SER A 180 -1.26 3.94 -15.40
N ARG A 181 -2.30 3.11 -15.46
CA ARG A 181 -2.53 2.02 -14.50
C ARG A 181 -1.60 0.82 -14.73
N TRP A 182 -1.08 0.69 -15.95
CA TRP A 182 -0.22 -0.41 -16.32
C TRP A 182 1.23 -0.05 -16.06
N THR A 183 1.94 -0.96 -15.40
CA THR A 183 3.38 -0.90 -15.27
C THR A 183 4.05 -1.65 -16.41
N ASP A 184 5.32 -1.36 -16.65
CA ASP A 184 6.12 -2.06 -17.66
C ASP A 184 6.28 -3.56 -17.34
N GLN A 185 6.19 -3.94 -16.06
CA GLN A 185 6.19 -5.33 -15.59
C GLN A 185 4.85 -6.06 -15.81
N GLY A 186 3.86 -5.42 -16.42
CA GLY A 186 2.53 -6.01 -16.62
C GLY A 186 1.73 -6.16 -15.33
N ILE A 187 2.05 -5.38 -14.29
CA ILE A 187 1.19 -5.23 -13.10
C ILE A 187 0.20 -4.12 -13.41
N VAL A 188 -1.07 -4.35 -13.08
CA VAL A 188 -2.12 -3.34 -13.24
C VAL A 188 -2.47 -2.75 -11.89
N GLN A 189 -2.56 -1.43 -11.79
CA GLN A 189 -2.86 -0.70 -10.56
C GLN A 189 -4.38 -0.45 -10.42
N GLY A 190 -4.91 -0.80 -9.26
CA GLY A 190 -6.29 -0.54 -8.87
C GLY A 190 -6.40 0.63 -7.90
N ASP A 191 -7.63 1.13 -7.76
CA ASP A 191 -7.96 2.16 -6.78
C ASP A 191 -8.47 1.48 -5.50
N ALA A 192 -8.09 2.00 -4.35
CA ALA A 192 -8.57 1.51 -3.06
C ALA A 192 -8.23 2.50 -1.93
N ALA A 193 -8.85 2.30 -0.78
CA ALA A 193 -8.44 2.91 0.47
C ALA A 193 -8.53 1.93 1.64
N GLY A 194 -7.66 2.15 2.63
CA GLY A 194 -7.69 1.46 3.90
C GLY A 194 -7.30 2.39 5.04
N ALA A 195 -7.76 2.11 6.24
CA ALA A 195 -7.33 2.79 7.44
C ALA A 195 -7.09 1.82 8.60
N ILE A 196 -6.09 2.12 9.42
CA ILE A 196 -5.72 1.40 10.64
C ILE A 196 -5.72 2.40 11.78
N LEU A 197 -6.48 2.09 12.83
CA LEU A 197 -6.46 2.82 14.08
C LEU A 197 -5.51 2.13 15.06
N VAL A 198 -4.42 2.81 15.42
CA VAL A 198 -3.44 2.32 16.39
C VAL A 198 -3.59 3.09 17.69
N GLU A 199 -3.75 2.36 18.79
CA GLU A 199 -3.93 2.92 20.13
C GLU A 199 -2.89 2.36 21.09
N ARG A 200 -2.53 3.15 22.10
CA ARG A 200 -1.73 2.65 23.21
C ARG A 200 -2.52 1.56 23.95
N SER A 201 -1.89 0.40 24.17
CA SER A 201 -2.51 -0.71 24.91
C SER A 201 -3.04 -0.26 26.26
N ARG A 202 -4.26 -0.70 26.55
CA ARG A 202 -4.91 -0.63 27.86
C ARG A 202 -5.19 -2.07 28.32
N PRO A 203 -5.36 -2.35 29.62
CA PRO A 203 -5.62 -3.70 30.11
C PRO A 203 -6.81 -4.42 29.47
N THR A 204 -7.75 -3.67 28.87
CA THR A 204 -8.94 -4.18 28.18
C THR A 204 -8.88 -4.02 26.66
N ALA A 205 -7.72 -3.67 26.09
CA ALA A 205 -7.59 -3.44 24.66
C ALA A 205 -7.70 -4.78 23.90
N CYS A 206 -8.73 -4.88 23.07
CA CYS A 206 -8.97 -5.98 22.14
C CYS A 206 -8.46 -5.57 20.76
N GLY A 207 -7.69 -6.43 20.10
CA GLY A 207 -7.15 -6.13 18.77
C GLY A 207 -5.81 -6.80 18.50
N LEU A 208 -5.06 -6.28 17.54
CA LEU A 208 -3.75 -6.81 17.16
C LEU A 208 -2.63 -5.98 17.79
N VAL A 209 -1.86 -6.57 18.70
CA VAL A 209 -0.65 -5.95 19.23
C VAL A 209 0.41 -5.91 18.13
N VAL A 210 0.97 -4.73 17.86
CA VAL A 210 2.07 -4.58 16.90
C VAL A 210 3.38 -4.92 17.60
N ILE A 211 3.97 -6.04 17.22
CA ILE A 211 5.23 -6.57 17.81
C ILE A 211 6.43 -5.94 17.12
N ASP A 212 6.41 -5.88 15.79
CA ASP A 212 7.40 -5.16 14.98
C ASP A 212 6.77 -4.73 13.65
N ALA A 213 7.32 -3.69 13.04
CA ALA A 213 7.01 -3.26 11.70
C ALA A 213 8.24 -2.63 11.08
N ARG A 214 8.55 -3.00 9.84
CA ARG A 214 9.75 -2.55 9.12
C ARG A 214 9.48 -2.38 7.65
N ALA A 215 10.04 -1.31 7.09
CA ALA A 215 10.26 -1.20 5.66
C ALA A 215 11.77 -1.04 5.39
N SER A 216 12.23 -1.69 4.32
CA SER A 216 13.63 -1.69 3.91
C SER A 216 13.72 -1.34 2.44
N ARG A 217 14.67 -0.48 2.08
CA ARG A 217 15.00 -0.22 0.68
C ARG A 217 15.87 -1.35 0.13
N LEU A 218 15.67 -1.74 -1.12
CA LEU A 218 16.56 -2.65 -1.82
C LEU A 218 17.96 -2.04 -1.94
N HIS A 219 19.00 -2.79 -1.58
CA HIS A 219 20.39 -2.32 -1.58
C HIS A 219 21.00 -2.13 -2.98
N ARG A 220 20.37 -2.64 -4.04
CA ARG A 220 20.91 -2.65 -5.40
C ARG A 220 20.24 -1.59 -6.30
N PHE A 221 20.68 -0.34 -6.17
CA PHE A 221 20.57 0.66 -7.25
C PHE A 221 21.97 0.90 -7.83
N ALA A 222 22.51 -0.07 -8.57
CA ALA A 222 23.55 0.25 -9.55
C ALA A 222 22.91 1.11 -10.67
N PRO A 223 23.66 1.99 -11.37
CA PRO A 223 23.09 2.92 -12.35
C PRO A 223 22.26 2.16 -13.40
N PRO A 224 21.14 2.73 -13.86
CA PRO A 224 20.01 1.94 -14.33
C PRO A 224 20.36 1.21 -15.63
N ALA A 225 20.49 -0.11 -15.55
CA ALA A 225 19.95 -0.93 -16.61
C ALA A 225 18.44 -0.60 -16.70
N PRO A 226 17.86 -0.54 -17.91
CA PRO A 226 16.47 -0.16 -18.08
C PRO A 226 15.55 -0.97 -17.15
N LEU A 227 14.59 -0.29 -16.51
CA LEU A 227 13.60 -0.84 -15.57
C LEU A 227 12.83 -2.07 -16.10
N SER A 228 12.94 -2.33 -17.41
CA SER A 228 12.49 -3.55 -18.09
C SER A 228 13.11 -4.85 -17.58
N SER A 229 14.04 -4.82 -16.62
CA SER A 229 14.73 -6.01 -16.09
C SER A 229 14.78 -6.13 -14.57
N LEU A 230 13.94 -5.42 -13.80
CA LEU A 230 13.73 -5.82 -12.40
C LEU A 230 12.99 -7.16 -12.39
N ASP A 231 13.76 -8.25 -12.43
CA ASP A 231 13.23 -9.58 -12.15
C ASP A 231 12.80 -9.56 -10.68
N ILE A 232 11.49 -9.59 -10.45
CA ILE A 232 10.86 -9.67 -9.12
C ILE A 232 11.61 -10.71 -8.26
N ARG A 233 12.15 -11.77 -8.87
CA ARG A 233 12.84 -12.86 -8.17
C ARG A 233 14.23 -12.52 -7.67
N THR A 234 14.99 -11.67 -8.36
CA THR A 234 16.43 -11.51 -8.06
C THR A 234 16.69 -10.63 -6.84
N ASP A 235 15.92 -9.56 -6.67
CA ASP A 235 16.20 -8.57 -5.61
C ASP A 235 15.12 -8.55 -4.51
N TRP A 236 13.86 -8.86 -4.81
CA TRP A 236 12.76 -8.72 -3.85
C TRP A 236 12.64 -9.89 -2.89
N VAL A 237 12.72 -11.12 -3.41
CA VAL A 237 12.64 -12.34 -2.58
C VAL A 237 13.71 -12.32 -1.49
N PRO A 238 15.01 -12.11 -1.78
CA PRO A 238 16.03 -12.10 -0.73
C PRO A 238 15.85 -10.96 0.27
N ALA A 239 15.39 -9.78 -0.20
CA ALA A 239 15.18 -8.63 0.68
C ALA A 239 13.98 -8.83 1.62
N LEU A 240 12.88 -9.42 1.14
CA LEU A 240 11.75 -9.79 1.98
C LEU A 240 12.16 -10.87 2.99
N GLN A 241 12.81 -11.94 2.54
CA GLN A 241 13.33 -13.00 3.41
C GLN A 241 14.21 -12.42 4.52
N SER A 242 15.20 -11.59 4.16
CA SER A 242 16.08 -10.93 5.13
C SER A 242 15.33 -10.02 6.10
N THR A 243 14.32 -9.28 5.63
CA THR A 243 13.50 -8.41 6.50
C THR A 243 12.66 -9.24 7.48
N ILE A 244 12.06 -10.33 7.00
CA ILE A 244 11.27 -11.27 7.81
C ILE A 244 12.17 -11.95 8.85
N ASP A 245 13.31 -12.51 8.42
CA ASP A 245 14.26 -13.19 9.29
C ASP A 245 14.79 -12.25 10.38
N ALA A 246 15.03 -10.98 10.05
CA ALA A 246 15.45 -9.98 11.02
C ALA A 246 14.37 -9.68 12.08
N ILE A 247 13.09 -9.68 11.71
CA ILE A 247 11.98 -9.52 12.66
C ILE A 247 11.88 -10.77 13.54
N LEU A 248 11.86 -11.97 12.94
CA LEU A 248 11.73 -13.22 13.70
C LEU A 248 12.90 -13.40 14.68
N LEU A 249 14.14 -13.21 14.21
CA LEU A 249 15.34 -13.31 15.04
C LEU A 249 15.30 -12.36 16.24
N ARG A 250 14.89 -11.10 16.02
CA ARG A 250 14.82 -10.09 17.08
C ARG A 250 13.84 -10.47 18.19
N HIS A 251 12.72 -11.09 17.82
CA HIS A 251 11.68 -11.50 18.75
C HIS A 251 11.85 -12.96 19.22
N ALA A 252 13.01 -13.56 18.92
CA ALA A 252 13.34 -14.95 19.24
C ALA A 252 12.28 -15.97 18.75
N LEU A 253 11.70 -15.70 17.58
CA LEU A 253 10.69 -16.53 16.93
C LEU A 253 11.30 -17.35 15.79
N GLN A 254 10.67 -18.48 15.52
CA GLN A 254 10.89 -19.33 14.36
C GLN A 254 9.70 -19.23 13.39
N PRO A 255 9.85 -19.59 12.11
CA PRO A 255 8.72 -19.59 11.17
C PRO A 255 7.51 -20.42 11.62
N ASN A 256 7.75 -21.51 12.37
CA ASN A 256 6.68 -22.35 12.92
C ASN A 256 5.86 -21.66 14.02
N ASP A 257 6.35 -20.56 14.59
CA ASP A 257 5.65 -19.77 15.59
C ASP A 257 4.62 -18.81 14.99
N LEU A 258 4.57 -18.66 13.66
CA LEU A 258 3.60 -17.83 12.96
C LEU A 258 2.33 -18.63 12.68
N ASP A 259 1.15 -18.11 12.99
CA ASP A 259 -0.11 -18.81 12.71
C ASP A 259 -0.66 -18.44 11.33
N THR A 260 -0.58 -17.15 10.98
CA THR A 260 -1.11 -16.60 9.73
C THR A 260 -0.06 -15.77 9.00
N VAL A 261 0.05 -15.96 7.68
CA VAL A 261 0.91 -15.14 6.81
C VAL A 261 0.07 -14.48 5.72
N VAL A 262 0.05 -13.16 5.68
CA VAL A 262 -0.72 -12.37 4.70
C VAL A 262 0.24 -11.67 3.75
N GLY A 263 0.20 -12.08 2.48
CA GLY A 263 1.04 -11.52 1.43
C GLY A 263 0.31 -10.49 0.58
N ALA A 264 1.09 -9.83 -0.29
CA ALA A 264 0.62 -8.75 -1.15
C ALA A 264 -0.36 -9.23 -2.23
N GLY A 265 -0.32 -10.50 -2.66
CA GLY A 265 -1.21 -11.02 -3.71
C GLY A 265 -0.94 -10.47 -5.12
N ILE A 266 0.17 -9.76 -5.29
CA ILE A 266 0.55 -9.10 -6.55
C ILE A 266 1.19 -10.10 -7.52
N ASP A 267 2.05 -10.98 -7.00
CA ASP A 267 2.77 -11.99 -7.76
C ASP A 267 2.71 -13.34 -7.03
N PRO A 268 2.03 -14.35 -7.60
CA PRO A 268 1.98 -15.70 -7.02
C PRO A 268 3.35 -16.34 -6.82
N GLN A 269 4.34 -16.03 -7.66
CA GLN A 269 5.69 -16.57 -7.51
C GLN A 269 6.39 -16.00 -6.26
N LEU A 270 6.12 -14.74 -5.94
CA LEU A 270 6.61 -14.11 -4.73
C LEU A 270 5.92 -14.71 -3.50
N ASP A 271 4.60 -14.85 -3.54
CA ASP A 271 3.83 -15.51 -2.47
C ASP A 271 4.33 -16.94 -2.22
N GLU A 272 4.62 -17.70 -3.28
CA GLU A 272 5.15 -19.06 -3.17
C GLU A 272 6.59 -19.10 -2.64
N ALA A 273 7.44 -18.15 -3.02
CA ALA A 273 8.80 -18.05 -2.49
C ALA A 273 8.81 -17.77 -0.98
N ILE A 274 7.96 -16.85 -0.52
CA ILE A 274 7.80 -16.57 0.91
C ILE A 274 7.15 -17.75 1.63
N SER A 275 6.18 -18.41 1.00
CA SER A 275 5.55 -19.61 1.58
C SER A 275 6.57 -20.73 1.82
N ARG A 276 7.46 -20.98 0.84
CA ARG A 276 8.55 -21.95 0.97
C ARG A 276 9.55 -21.54 2.05
N HIS A 277 9.92 -20.26 2.12
CA HIS A 277 10.83 -19.73 3.14
C HIS A 277 10.30 -19.96 4.56
N LEU A 278 9.01 -19.71 4.76
CA LEU A 278 8.37 -19.83 6.07
C LEU A 278 7.86 -21.25 6.37
N SER A 279 7.92 -22.17 5.40
CA SER A 279 7.26 -23.48 5.47
C SER A 279 5.78 -23.39 5.86
N ARG A 280 5.12 -22.28 5.46
CA ARG A 280 3.73 -21.95 5.76
C ARG A 280 3.07 -21.34 4.54
N ARG A 281 1.78 -21.59 4.35
CA ARG A 281 1.05 -21.00 3.22
C ARG A 281 0.71 -19.54 3.52
N VAL A 282 0.97 -18.68 2.54
CA VAL A 282 0.38 -17.35 2.49
C VAL A 282 -1.14 -17.48 2.29
N VAL A 283 -1.92 -16.67 3.01
CA VAL A 283 -3.38 -16.60 2.85
C VAL A 283 -3.72 -16.22 1.42
N GLU A 284 -4.41 -17.13 0.74
CA GLU A 284 -4.94 -16.91 -0.59
C GLU A 284 -6.32 -16.27 -0.51
N PHE A 285 -6.56 -15.26 -1.34
CA PHE A 285 -7.87 -14.64 -1.48
C PHE A 285 -8.42 -15.04 -2.84
N SER A 286 -9.69 -15.45 -2.88
CA SER A 286 -10.38 -15.89 -4.10
C SER A 286 -10.58 -14.78 -5.13
N ASP A 287 -10.13 -13.57 -4.83
CA ASP A 287 -10.35 -12.40 -5.64
C ASP A 287 -9.65 -12.58 -6.99
N ARG A 288 -10.46 -12.68 -8.06
CA ARG A 288 -9.97 -12.85 -9.44
C ARG A 288 -9.29 -11.59 -9.97
N HIS A 289 -9.17 -10.56 -9.14
CA HIS A 289 -8.74 -9.22 -9.46
C HIS A 289 -7.26 -9.05 -9.05
N ARG A 290 -6.35 -9.48 -9.93
CA ARG A 290 -4.90 -9.28 -9.75
C ARG A 290 -4.47 -7.85 -10.06
N ALA A 291 -5.08 -6.89 -9.37
CA ALA A 291 -4.70 -5.49 -9.42
C ALA A 291 -3.94 -5.13 -8.15
N HIS A 292 -2.83 -4.40 -8.28
CA HIS A 292 -2.11 -3.88 -7.13
C HIS A 292 -2.79 -2.62 -6.62
N LEU A 293 -3.17 -2.61 -5.34
CA LEU A 293 -3.85 -1.52 -4.66
C LEU A 293 -2.88 -0.51 -4.01
N GLY A 294 -1.60 -0.54 -4.43
CA GLY A 294 -0.49 0.29 -3.93
C GLY A 294 -0.43 0.34 -2.41
N ALA A 295 -0.42 1.55 -1.83
CA ALA A 295 -0.32 1.73 -0.39
C ALA A 295 -1.49 1.14 0.41
N ALA A 296 -2.69 1.02 -0.17
CA ALA A 296 -3.85 0.47 0.51
C ALA A 296 -3.79 -1.08 0.63
N GLU A 297 -2.99 -1.74 -0.21
CA GLU A 297 -2.90 -3.21 -0.30
C GLU A 297 -2.72 -3.89 1.07
N PRO A 298 -1.73 -3.56 1.90
CA PRO A 298 -1.51 -4.30 3.15
C PRO A 298 -2.70 -4.19 4.12
N ILE A 299 -3.40 -3.06 4.10
CA ILE A 299 -4.56 -2.83 4.98
C ILE A 299 -5.75 -3.65 4.47
N VAL A 300 -6.02 -3.61 3.17
CA VAL A 300 -7.11 -4.40 2.55
C VAL A 300 -6.88 -5.90 2.77
N ARG A 301 -5.66 -6.38 2.52
CA ARG A 301 -5.31 -7.81 2.66
C ARG A 301 -5.40 -8.27 4.11
N LEU A 302 -4.91 -7.46 5.06
CA LEU A 302 -5.06 -7.76 6.48
C LEU A 302 -6.54 -7.78 6.88
N ALA A 303 -7.33 -6.80 6.48
CA ALA A 303 -8.76 -6.74 6.80
C ALA A 303 -9.52 -7.96 6.25
N ASN A 304 -9.23 -8.38 5.01
CA ASN A 304 -9.81 -9.59 4.41
C ASN A 304 -9.36 -10.88 5.11
N ALA A 305 -8.09 -10.96 5.54
CA ALA A 305 -7.60 -12.12 6.31
C ALA A 305 -8.36 -12.25 7.62
N LEU A 306 -8.52 -11.12 8.33
CA LEU A 306 -9.26 -11.03 9.58
C LEU A 306 -10.77 -11.25 9.40
N GLU A 307 -11.32 -11.00 8.22
CA GLU A 307 -12.72 -11.33 7.89
C GLU A 307 -12.92 -12.84 7.73
N SER A 308 -12.03 -13.47 6.97
CA SER A 308 -12.15 -14.84 6.48
C SER A 308 -11.59 -15.92 7.41
N HIS A 309 -10.75 -15.54 8.38
CA HIS A 309 -10.12 -16.47 9.32
C HIS A 309 -10.52 -16.12 10.75
N ASP A 310 -10.88 -17.13 11.53
CA ASP A 310 -11.02 -16.98 12.97
C ASP A 310 -9.63 -16.86 13.59
N LEU A 311 -9.47 -15.86 14.47
CA LEU A 311 -8.25 -15.66 15.23
C LEU A 311 -8.39 -16.27 16.62
N SER A 312 -7.44 -17.12 16.99
CA SER A 312 -7.25 -17.50 18.38
C SER A 312 -6.50 -16.40 19.14
N VAL A 313 -6.60 -16.44 20.47
CA VAL A 313 -5.82 -15.56 21.33
C VAL A 313 -4.36 -15.96 21.24
N CYS A 314 -3.48 -14.96 21.13
CA CYS A 314 -2.05 -15.06 20.90
C CYS A 314 -1.63 -15.56 19.51
N ASP A 315 -2.55 -15.62 18.54
CA ASP A 315 -2.18 -15.92 17.14
C ASP A 315 -1.19 -14.88 16.62
N ARG A 316 -0.11 -15.36 16.01
CA ARG A 316 0.92 -14.52 15.41
C ARG A 316 0.68 -14.36 13.93
N ILE A 317 0.51 -13.12 13.51
CA ILE A 317 0.20 -12.77 12.13
C ILE A 317 1.38 -12.01 11.53
N LEU A 318 1.94 -12.54 10.45
CA LEU A 318 2.95 -11.86 9.64
C LEU A 318 2.29 -11.28 8.40
N THR A 319 2.40 -9.97 8.19
CA THR A 319 2.01 -9.31 6.94
C THR A 319 3.25 -8.86 6.19
N TRP A 320 3.24 -8.91 4.87
CA TRP A 320 4.32 -8.34 4.06
C TRP A 320 3.80 -7.77 2.75
N SER A 321 4.53 -6.79 2.21
CA SER A 321 4.26 -6.25 0.89
C SER A 321 5.51 -5.65 0.25
N ILE A 322 5.32 -5.21 -0.98
CA ILE A 322 6.33 -4.65 -1.85
C ILE A 322 5.88 -3.28 -2.37
N GLY A 323 6.83 -2.41 -2.69
CA GLY A 323 6.56 -1.16 -3.36
C GLY A 323 7.53 -0.88 -4.48
N MET A 324 7.03 -0.90 -5.72
CA MET A 324 7.80 -1.13 -6.96
C MET A 324 8.97 -0.17 -7.20
N GLY A 325 9.05 0.94 -6.44
CA GLY A 325 10.22 1.80 -6.33
C GLY A 325 11.43 1.21 -5.58
N GLY A 326 11.38 -0.07 -5.22
CA GLY A 326 12.48 -0.79 -4.57
C GLY A 326 12.41 -0.77 -3.04
N PHE A 327 11.22 -1.00 -2.49
CA PHE A 327 10.99 -1.11 -1.04
C PHE A 327 10.26 -2.39 -0.69
N VAL A 328 10.74 -3.12 0.29
CA VAL A 328 10.02 -4.24 0.92
C VAL A 328 9.54 -3.80 2.29
N GLY A 329 8.46 -4.39 2.79
CA GLY A 329 8.09 -4.19 4.19
C GLY A 329 7.29 -5.34 4.76
N CYS A 330 7.32 -5.41 6.09
CA CYS A 330 6.73 -6.47 6.87
C CYS A 330 6.30 -5.96 8.24
N ALA A 331 5.22 -6.50 8.79
CA ALA A 331 4.83 -6.32 10.17
C ALA A 331 4.42 -7.64 10.82
N LEU A 332 4.77 -7.78 12.09
CA LEU A 332 4.43 -8.90 12.96
C LEU A 332 3.44 -8.43 14.02
N PHE A 333 2.34 -9.16 14.15
CA PHE A 333 1.29 -8.90 15.13
C PHE A 333 1.05 -10.11 16.03
N GLU A 334 0.48 -9.84 17.20
CA GLU A 334 -0.09 -10.86 18.09
C GLU A 334 -1.57 -10.52 18.36
N SER A 335 -2.45 -11.49 18.17
CA SER A 335 -3.90 -11.35 18.39
C SER A 335 -4.24 -11.35 19.87
N HIS A 336 -4.76 -10.23 20.39
CA HIS A 336 -5.33 -10.13 21.74
C HIS A 336 -6.87 -10.02 21.65
N GLY A 337 -7.42 -10.57 20.58
CA GLY A 337 -8.82 -10.45 20.18
C GLY A 337 -8.97 -9.74 18.84
N ARG A 338 -10.21 -9.64 18.37
CA ARG A 338 -10.50 -9.15 17.02
C ARG A 338 -10.65 -7.62 17.01
N PRO A 339 -9.88 -6.89 16.20
CA PRO A 339 -10.14 -5.47 15.99
C PRO A 339 -11.50 -5.28 15.31
N LEU A 340 -12.08 -4.09 15.46
CA LEU A 340 -13.30 -3.73 14.72
C LEU A 340 -12.99 -3.66 13.23
N LEU A 341 -13.76 -4.38 12.40
CA LEU A 341 -13.58 -4.42 10.95
C LEU A 341 -14.73 -3.68 10.27
N TYR A 342 -14.39 -2.71 9.42
CA TYR A 342 -15.34 -2.00 8.59
C TYR A 342 -15.01 -2.21 7.12
N LEU A 343 -15.67 -3.19 6.53
CA LEU A 343 -15.47 -3.57 5.13
C LEU A 343 -16.63 -2.97 4.35
N ASN A 344 -16.34 -1.98 3.52
CA ASN A 344 -17.36 -1.37 2.69
C ASN A 344 -17.49 -2.18 1.40
N PRO A 345 -18.66 -2.79 1.13
CA PRO A 345 -18.87 -3.49 -0.13
C PRO A 345 -18.85 -2.51 -1.31
N PRO A 346 -18.47 -2.97 -2.51
CA PRO A 346 -18.41 -2.16 -3.73
C PRO A 346 -19.77 -1.73 -4.31
#